data_AF-A0A971J5U8-F1
#
_entry.id   AF-A0A971J5U8-F1
#
_cell.length_a   1.000
_cell.length_b   1.000
_cell.length_c   1.000
_cell.angle_alpha   90.00
_cell.angle_beta   90.00
_cell.angle_gamma   90.00
#
_symmetry.space_group_name_H-M   'P 1'
#
loop_
_entity.id
_entity.type
_entity.pdbx_description
1 polymer ?
#
loop_
_entity_poly.entity_id
_entity_poly.type
_entity_poly.pdbx_seq_one_letter_code
_entity_poly.pdbx_strand_id
1 'polypeptide(L)'
;MMRRLAVIVVTLLLVASGPAVLAGPVGGTGGGAAASTSAADAGASRAIEVTSPSTGNAGTSRVAEVTRQATNNAGELQQLAISNQIRENAGGEEVARTVATIRERLQIMQEDRNVTREDWQLLKEDLKQLREQYRSRIEAREEIKNTFKAALQLAREQNRIQEAEQLLRDMITMDPFDSFGYRELGHLFNNRGENTPKVWCGGNQLKPDIPPVIKQGRTLIPVRAVTEALGATVQWYPAEQTVLISKGETEIRLQVRNRIALVNGHRVELEQPPEISTARVMVPLRLIAEAFNAQVGYYPEGQIITVNP
;
A
#
# COMPACT_ATOMS: atom_id res chain seq x y z
N MET A 1 42.76 23.47 -2.01
CA MET A 1 42.08 22.40 -2.78
C MET A 1 41.10 21.56 -1.92
N MET A 2 40.53 22.12 -0.83
CA MET A 2 39.70 21.39 0.14
C MET A 2 38.39 22.14 0.47
N ARG A 3 37.62 22.53 -0.56
CA ARG A 3 36.29 23.14 -0.37
C ARG A 3 35.22 22.58 -1.33
N ARG A 4 35.46 21.43 -1.97
CA ARG A 4 34.53 20.83 -2.94
C ARG A 4 34.09 19.38 -2.64
N LEU A 5 34.50 18.78 -1.52
CA LEU A 5 34.08 17.41 -1.16
C LEU A 5 32.87 17.32 -0.21
N ALA A 6 32.37 18.43 0.33
CA ALA A 6 31.28 18.41 1.32
C ALA A 6 29.87 18.21 0.72
N VAL A 7 29.73 18.17 -0.60
CA VAL A 7 28.39 18.14 -1.26
C VAL A 7 27.96 16.72 -1.69
N ILE A 8 28.83 15.72 -1.68
CA ILE A 8 28.52 14.40 -2.26
C ILE A 8 28.10 13.35 -1.22
N VAL A 9 28.30 13.57 0.09
CA VAL A 9 27.96 12.57 1.13
C VAL A 9 26.54 12.75 1.71
N VAL A 10 25.88 13.88 1.45
CA VAL A 10 24.56 14.20 2.06
C VAL A 10 23.37 13.55 1.34
N THR A 11 23.55 13.01 0.13
CA THR A 11 22.42 12.51 -0.68
C THR A 11 22.02 11.05 -0.38
N LEU A 12 22.83 10.27 0.35
CA LEU A 12 22.55 8.84 0.57
C LEU A 12 21.79 8.51 1.88
N LEU A 13 21.46 9.50 2.70
CA LEU A 13 20.93 9.30 4.07
C LEU A 13 19.48 9.75 4.30
N LEU A 14 18.74 10.11 3.24
CA LEU A 14 17.42 10.73 3.37
C LEU A 14 16.20 9.82 3.14
N VAL A 15 16.35 8.49 3.04
CA VAL A 15 15.19 7.59 2.83
C VAL A 15 14.64 6.97 4.13
N ALA A 16 15.15 7.36 5.30
CA ALA A 16 14.65 6.85 6.58
C ALA A 16 14.09 7.96 7.47
N SER A 17 12.96 8.54 7.09
CA SER A 17 12.10 9.29 8.02
C SER A 17 10.66 9.35 7.51
N GLY A 18 9.80 8.45 8.01
CA GLY A 18 8.36 8.69 8.11
C GLY A 18 8.05 9.39 9.44
N PRO A 19 7.08 10.32 9.52
CA PRO A 19 6.80 11.04 10.76
C PRO A 19 6.05 10.15 11.76
N ALA A 20 6.50 10.16 13.02
CA ALA A 20 5.80 9.58 14.15
C ALA A 20 4.59 10.44 14.53
N VAL A 21 3.38 9.87 14.50
CA VAL A 21 2.15 10.52 14.99
C VAL A 21 1.99 10.20 16.48
N LEU A 22 1.98 11.27 17.29
CA LEU A 22 1.69 11.28 18.72
C LEU A 22 0.20 10.98 18.97
N ALA A 23 -0.10 9.93 19.73
CA ALA A 23 -1.43 9.64 20.24
C ALA A 23 -1.66 10.41 21.56
N GLY A 24 -2.62 11.34 21.57
CA GLY A 24 -3.18 11.93 22.79
C GLY A 24 -4.44 11.16 23.25
N PRO A 25 -4.80 11.20 24.56
CA PRO A 25 -5.91 10.42 25.08
C PRO A 25 -7.27 11.06 24.77
N VAL A 26 -8.23 10.21 24.38
CA VAL A 26 -9.62 10.54 24.08
C VAL A 26 -10.43 10.53 25.38
N GLY A 27 -10.94 11.69 25.81
CA GLY A 27 -11.95 11.83 26.86
C GLY A 27 -13.32 12.12 26.24
N GLY A 28 -14.27 11.21 26.43
CA GLY A 28 -15.60 11.25 25.85
C GLY A 28 -16.53 12.30 26.47
N THR A 29 -17.31 12.94 25.61
CA THR A 29 -18.45 13.80 25.95
C THR A 29 -19.75 13.01 25.86
N GLY A 30 -20.43 12.87 27.00
CA GLY A 30 -21.83 12.42 27.07
C GLY A 30 -22.68 13.57 27.59
N GLY A 31 -23.52 14.14 26.73
CA GLY A 31 -24.58 15.08 27.10
C GLY A 31 -25.91 14.34 27.29
N GLY A 32 -26.68 14.71 28.30
CA GLY A 32 -28.04 14.19 28.50
C GLY A 32 -28.66 14.69 29.80
N ALA A 33 -29.35 15.82 29.74
CA ALA A 33 -30.25 16.30 30.77
C ALA A 33 -31.60 15.55 30.69
N ALA A 34 -32.16 15.13 31.84
CA ALA A 34 -33.56 15.33 32.24
C ALA A 34 -33.97 14.39 33.39
N ALA A 35 -34.21 15.01 34.55
CA ALA A 35 -35.35 14.87 35.45
C ALA A 35 -35.97 13.50 35.82
N SER A 36 -36.11 13.40 37.15
CA SER A 36 -37.29 12.93 37.93
C SER A 36 -37.26 11.52 38.52
N THR A 37 -37.23 11.55 39.85
CA THR A 37 -37.46 10.49 40.84
C THR A 37 -38.94 10.37 41.17
N SER A 38 -39.48 9.14 41.23
CA SER A 38 -40.71 8.74 41.96
C SER A 38 -40.91 7.23 41.72
N ALA A 39 -40.55 6.35 42.66
CA ALA A 39 -41.38 5.81 43.75
C ALA A 39 -42.25 4.59 43.35
N ALA A 40 -42.05 3.48 44.09
CA ALA A 40 -42.89 2.28 44.24
C ALA A 40 -43.18 1.46 42.94
N ASP A 41 -43.39 0.15 42.92
CA ASP A 41 -43.98 -0.80 43.86
C ASP A 41 -43.61 -2.25 43.42
N ALA A 42 -43.92 -3.21 44.27
CA ALA A 42 -43.56 -4.62 44.26
C ALA A 42 -44.20 -5.50 43.16
N GLY A 43 -43.62 -6.70 42.98
CA GLY A 43 -44.43 -7.92 43.09
C GLY A 43 -44.80 -8.68 41.80
N ALA A 44 -44.26 -9.90 41.73
CA ALA A 44 -44.91 -11.14 41.28
C ALA A 44 -45.19 -11.40 39.78
N SER A 45 -44.44 -12.37 39.26
CA SER A 45 -44.86 -13.56 38.52
C SER A 45 -46.12 -13.52 37.64
N ARG A 46 -45.94 -13.82 36.35
CA ARG A 46 -46.73 -14.86 35.66
C ARG A 46 -46.09 -15.28 34.33
N ALA A 47 -45.89 -16.59 34.20
CA ALA A 47 -45.63 -17.28 32.94
C ALA A 47 -46.90 -17.34 32.09
N ILE A 48 -46.76 -17.18 30.76
CA ILE A 48 -47.73 -17.65 29.77
C ILE A 48 -46.95 -18.38 28.68
N GLU A 49 -47.36 -19.63 28.45
CA GLU A 49 -46.88 -20.57 27.45
C GLU A 49 -47.28 -20.20 26.02
N VAL A 50 -46.39 -20.60 25.10
CA VAL A 50 -46.62 -21.24 23.79
C VAL A 50 -47.66 -20.62 22.85
N THR A 51 -47.17 -20.06 21.74
CA THR A 51 -47.63 -20.45 20.39
C THR A 51 -46.51 -20.17 19.36
N SER A 52 -46.11 -21.18 18.59
CA SER A 52 -45.51 -20.97 17.26
C SER A 52 -46.66 -20.88 16.24
N PRO A 53 -46.52 -20.07 15.18
CA PRO A 53 -46.29 -20.73 13.88
C PRO A 53 -45.40 -19.95 12.88
N SER A 54 -44.65 -20.75 12.11
CA SER A 54 -44.39 -20.67 10.66
C SER A 54 -43.67 -19.46 10.02
N THR A 55 -42.57 -19.82 9.33
CA THR A 55 -42.06 -19.30 8.04
C THR A 55 -41.51 -17.87 7.94
N GLY A 56 -40.21 -17.76 7.67
CA GLY A 56 -39.55 -16.52 7.24
C GLY A 56 -38.02 -16.59 7.26
N ASN A 57 -37.44 -17.54 6.54
CA ASN A 57 -35.99 -17.68 6.39
C ASN A 57 -35.43 -16.55 5.50
N ALA A 58 -35.17 -15.37 6.06
CA ALA A 58 -34.48 -14.26 5.37
C ALA A 58 -33.58 -13.40 6.30
N GLY A 59 -33.51 -13.71 7.60
CA GLY A 59 -32.72 -12.93 8.58
C GLY A 59 -31.33 -13.48 8.88
N THR A 60 -31.09 -14.77 8.68
CA THR A 60 -29.86 -15.47 9.10
C THR A 60 -28.69 -15.33 8.12
N SER A 61 -28.95 -14.92 6.86
CA SER A 61 -27.89 -14.78 5.84
C SER A 61 -27.09 -13.49 5.97
N ARG A 62 -27.73 -12.36 6.32
CA ARG A 62 -27.03 -11.05 6.39
C ARG A 62 -26.13 -10.95 7.61
N VAL A 63 -26.52 -11.52 8.75
CA VAL A 63 -25.69 -11.52 9.96
C VAL A 63 -24.50 -12.46 9.78
N ALA A 64 -24.69 -13.66 9.23
CA ALA A 64 -23.60 -14.60 8.97
C ALA A 64 -22.59 -14.06 7.93
N GLU A 65 -23.05 -13.31 6.94
CA GLU A 65 -22.19 -12.72 5.90
C GLU A 65 -21.43 -11.48 6.39
N VAL A 66 -22.08 -10.62 7.18
CA VAL A 66 -21.40 -9.49 7.86
C VAL A 66 -20.39 -9.99 8.89
N THR A 67 -20.71 -11.05 9.64
CA THR A 67 -19.78 -11.68 10.58
C THR A 67 -18.60 -12.34 9.86
N ARG A 68 -18.80 -12.96 8.69
CA ARG A 68 -17.73 -13.51 7.83
C ARG A 68 -16.85 -12.42 7.22
N GLN A 69 -17.43 -11.32 6.72
CA GLN A 69 -16.65 -10.18 6.23
C GLN A 69 -15.85 -9.51 7.35
N ALA A 70 -16.42 -9.38 8.54
CA ALA A 70 -15.71 -8.83 9.70
C ALA A 70 -14.55 -9.73 10.17
N THR A 71 -14.72 -11.06 10.13
CA THR A 71 -13.63 -12.02 10.47
C THR A 71 -12.56 -12.08 9.40
N ASN A 72 -12.92 -11.98 8.11
CA ASN A 72 -11.95 -11.91 7.01
C ASN A 72 -11.15 -10.59 7.06
N ASN A 73 -11.81 -9.47 7.28
CA ASN A 73 -11.14 -8.17 7.41
C ASN A 73 -10.26 -8.10 8.66
N ALA A 74 -10.68 -8.72 9.78
CA ALA A 74 -9.85 -8.82 10.98
C ALA A 74 -8.62 -9.73 10.76
N GLY A 75 -8.78 -10.84 10.03
CA GLY A 75 -7.66 -11.72 9.65
C GLY A 75 -6.66 -11.05 8.71
N GLU A 76 -7.14 -10.29 7.72
CA GLU A 76 -6.30 -9.50 6.81
C GLU A 76 -5.56 -8.37 7.53
N LEU A 77 -6.22 -7.64 8.44
CA LEU A 77 -5.58 -6.60 9.26
C LEU A 77 -4.56 -7.18 10.24
N GLN A 78 -4.82 -8.37 10.79
CA GLN A 78 -3.87 -9.06 11.68
C GLN A 78 -2.67 -9.61 10.89
N GLN A 79 -2.87 -10.11 9.67
CA GLN A 79 -1.78 -10.46 8.76
C GLN A 79 -0.99 -9.25 8.29
N LEU A 80 -1.64 -8.11 8.03
CA LEU A 80 -0.97 -6.84 7.70
C LEU A 80 -0.15 -6.32 8.88
N ALA A 81 -0.67 -6.45 10.10
CA ALA A 81 0.02 -6.06 11.34
C ALA A 81 1.23 -6.97 11.60
N ILE A 82 1.08 -8.29 11.45
CA ILE A 82 2.18 -9.26 11.57
C ILE A 82 3.21 -9.03 10.46
N SER A 83 2.78 -8.78 9.23
CA SER A 83 3.67 -8.48 8.08
C SER A 83 4.43 -7.16 8.28
N ASN A 84 3.76 -6.11 8.79
CA ASN A 84 4.40 -4.85 9.15
C ASN A 84 5.38 -5.02 10.33
N GLN A 85 5.04 -5.84 11.33
CA GLN A 85 5.88 -6.09 12.49
C GLN A 85 7.07 -7.03 12.18
N ILE A 86 6.94 -7.93 11.22
CA ILE A 86 8.06 -8.72 10.67
C ILE A 86 8.96 -7.84 9.79
N ARG A 87 8.37 -6.93 8.99
CA ARG A 87 9.10 -5.94 8.18
C ARG A 87 9.94 -4.98 9.05
N GLU A 88 9.48 -4.67 10.26
CA GLU A 88 10.18 -3.82 11.22
C GLU A 88 11.23 -4.58 12.07
N ASN A 89 11.07 -5.89 12.32
CA ASN A 89 11.92 -6.62 13.28
C ASN A 89 13.10 -7.43 12.69
N ALA A 90 13.23 -7.57 11.37
CA ALA A 90 14.37 -8.30 10.78
C ALA A 90 15.58 -7.37 10.51
N GLY A 91 16.43 -7.14 11.51
CA GLY A 91 17.73 -6.45 11.37
C GLY A 91 17.66 -4.96 11.00
N GLY A 92 16.45 -4.41 10.85
CA GLY A 92 16.21 -2.98 10.58
C GLY A 92 16.63 -2.09 11.73
N GLU A 93 16.34 -2.51 12.94
CA GLU A 93 16.62 -1.75 14.16
C GLU A 93 18.14 -1.61 14.41
N GLU A 94 18.92 -2.66 14.18
CA GLU A 94 20.37 -2.62 14.37
C GLU A 94 21.06 -1.67 13.38
N VAL A 95 20.69 -1.74 12.09
CA VAL A 95 21.16 -0.80 11.06
C VAL A 95 20.76 0.63 11.42
N ALA A 96 19.52 0.85 11.87
CA ALA A 96 19.05 2.17 12.27
C ALA A 96 19.85 2.74 13.46
N ARG A 97 20.19 1.90 14.45
CA ARG A 97 21.06 2.28 15.57
C ARG A 97 22.45 2.67 15.08
N THR A 98 23.10 1.86 14.25
CA THR A 98 24.44 2.16 13.70
C THR A 98 24.43 3.46 12.89
N VAL A 99 23.39 3.69 12.06
CA VAL A 99 23.20 4.96 11.33
C VAL A 99 23.06 6.14 12.29
N ALA A 100 22.28 6.01 13.36
CA ALA A 100 22.11 7.06 14.36
C ALA A 100 23.44 7.42 15.03
N THR A 101 24.23 6.41 15.43
CA THR A 101 25.58 6.61 16.00
C THR A 101 26.50 7.35 15.04
N ILE A 102 26.53 6.95 13.76
CA ILE A 102 27.33 7.64 12.74
C ILE A 102 26.88 9.10 12.58
N ARG A 103 25.57 9.35 12.56
CA ARG A 103 25.02 10.70 12.41
C ARG A 103 25.39 11.60 13.58
N GLU A 104 25.25 11.10 14.81
CA GLU A 104 25.65 11.81 16.02
C GLU A 104 27.15 12.12 16.02
N ARG A 105 27.99 11.14 15.67
CA ARG A 105 29.44 11.35 15.54
C ARG A 105 29.77 12.42 14.50
N LEU A 106 29.15 12.36 13.32
CA LEU A 106 29.35 13.36 12.27
C LEU A 106 28.94 14.76 12.72
N GLN A 107 27.84 14.88 13.48
CA GLN A 107 27.40 16.17 14.03
C GLN A 107 28.46 16.74 14.99
N ILE A 108 28.94 15.94 15.93
CA ILE A 108 29.99 16.35 16.88
C ILE A 108 31.25 16.79 16.13
N MET A 109 31.68 16.01 15.12
CA MET A 109 32.85 16.36 14.29
C MET A 109 32.65 17.62 13.43
N GLN A 110 31.41 18.01 13.11
CA GLN A 110 31.11 19.25 12.38
C GLN A 110 31.14 20.48 13.29
N GLU A 111 30.77 20.32 14.56
CA GLU A 111 30.74 21.38 15.57
C GLU A 111 32.12 21.62 16.18
N ASP A 112 32.98 20.59 16.25
CA ASP A 112 34.33 20.68 16.78
C ASP A 112 35.32 21.30 15.77
N ARG A 113 36.09 22.30 16.24
CA ARG A 113 37.17 22.93 15.46
C ARG A 113 38.46 22.13 15.45
N ASN A 114 38.59 21.09 16.29
CA ASN A 114 39.81 20.33 16.48
C ASN A 114 39.59 18.81 16.39
N VAL A 115 38.85 18.36 15.37
CA VAL A 115 38.63 16.95 15.06
C VAL A 115 39.96 16.17 14.98
N THR A 116 40.07 15.10 15.76
CA THR A 116 41.30 14.33 15.92
C THR A 116 41.41 13.16 14.94
N ARG A 117 42.59 12.53 14.87
CA ARG A 117 42.77 11.27 14.10
C ARG A 117 41.93 10.13 14.67
N GLU A 118 41.72 10.10 15.98
CA GLU A 118 40.94 9.05 16.66
C GLU A 118 39.46 9.14 16.26
N ASP A 119 38.90 10.35 16.17
CA ASP A 119 37.53 10.57 15.71
C ASP A 119 37.30 10.02 14.29
N TRP A 120 38.26 10.25 13.39
CA TRP A 120 38.23 9.70 12.04
C TRP A 120 38.39 8.18 12.00
N GLN A 121 39.10 7.56 12.93
CA GLN A 121 39.22 6.10 13.01
C GLN A 121 37.91 5.48 13.48
N LEU A 122 37.29 6.05 14.53
CA LEU A 122 36.00 5.59 15.03
C LEU A 122 34.92 5.69 13.94
N LEU A 123 34.85 6.83 13.23
CA LEU A 123 33.92 6.99 12.12
C LEU A 123 34.10 5.94 11.02
N LYS A 124 35.36 5.60 10.68
CA LYS A 124 35.65 4.56 9.68
C LYS A 124 35.21 3.18 10.12
N GLU A 125 35.39 2.83 11.39
CA GLU A 125 34.96 1.54 11.89
C GLU A 125 33.42 1.45 11.93
N ASP A 126 32.74 2.51 12.37
CA ASP A 126 31.27 2.57 12.36
C ASP A 126 30.72 2.41 10.92
N LEU A 127 31.31 3.12 9.94
CA LEU A 127 30.94 3.00 8.52
C LEU A 127 31.21 1.60 7.93
N LYS A 128 32.30 0.95 8.36
CA LYS A 128 32.65 -0.41 7.95
C LYS A 128 31.64 -1.42 8.52
N GLN A 129 31.26 -1.29 9.79
CA GLN A 129 30.23 -2.10 10.41
C GLN A 129 28.90 -1.94 9.69
N LEU A 130 28.49 -0.69 9.41
CA LEU A 130 27.26 -0.40 8.67
C LEU A 130 27.25 -1.10 7.30
N ARG A 131 28.37 -1.02 6.56
CA ARG A 131 28.50 -1.68 5.26
C ARG A 131 28.34 -3.19 5.35
N GLU A 132 28.92 -3.82 6.37
CA GLU A 132 28.83 -5.27 6.54
C GLU A 132 27.40 -5.71 6.91
N GLN A 133 26.72 -4.95 7.78
CA GLN A 133 25.30 -5.18 8.08
C GLN A 133 24.44 -5.10 6.81
N TYR A 134 24.64 -4.09 5.95
CA TYR A 134 23.93 -4.01 4.68
C TYR A 134 24.23 -5.19 3.76
N ARG A 135 25.48 -5.63 3.67
CA ARG A 135 25.88 -6.78 2.85
C ARG A 135 25.16 -8.05 3.30
N SER A 136 25.21 -8.37 4.59
CA SER A 136 24.54 -9.54 5.15
C SER A 136 23.02 -9.52 4.89
N ARG A 137 22.38 -8.35 4.94
CA ARG A 137 20.95 -8.20 4.61
C ARG A 137 20.64 -8.44 3.14
N ILE A 138 21.51 -8.00 2.23
CA ILE A 138 21.37 -8.28 0.80
C ILE A 138 21.47 -9.79 0.55
N GLU A 139 22.46 -10.45 1.17
CA GLU A 139 22.65 -11.90 1.06
C GLU A 139 21.43 -12.66 1.60
N ALA A 140 20.92 -12.29 2.78
CA ALA A 140 19.70 -12.89 3.35
C ALA A 140 18.46 -12.68 2.47
N ARG A 141 18.30 -11.50 1.87
CA ARG A 141 17.17 -11.22 0.95
C ARG A 141 17.22 -12.11 -0.29
N GLU A 142 18.42 -12.31 -0.86
CA GLU A 142 18.60 -13.22 -1.99
C GLU A 142 18.35 -14.68 -1.61
N GLU A 143 18.77 -15.11 -0.42
CA GLU A 143 18.48 -16.46 0.07
C GLU A 143 16.98 -16.72 0.25
N ILE A 144 16.24 -15.76 0.83
CA ILE A 144 14.78 -15.83 0.94
C ILE A 144 14.17 -15.95 -0.46
N LYS A 145 14.58 -15.11 -1.40
CA LYS A 145 14.09 -15.14 -2.80
C LYS A 145 14.35 -16.50 -3.46
N ASN A 146 15.52 -17.08 -3.27
CA ASN A 146 15.87 -18.40 -3.80
C ASN A 146 15.04 -19.52 -3.15
N THR A 147 14.74 -19.40 -1.86
CA THR A 147 13.87 -20.34 -1.13
C THR A 147 12.44 -20.30 -1.67
N PHE A 148 11.89 -19.10 -1.90
CA PHE A 148 10.58 -18.95 -2.55
C PHE A 148 10.55 -19.57 -3.95
N LYS A 149 11.62 -19.38 -4.75
CA LYS A 149 11.72 -20.02 -6.08
C LYS A 149 11.77 -21.54 -5.99
N ALA A 150 12.49 -22.10 -5.02
CA ALA A 150 12.53 -23.54 -4.79
C ALA A 150 11.14 -24.09 -4.36
N ALA A 151 10.45 -23.38 -3.46
CA ALA A 151 9.09 -23.73 -3.06
C ALA A 151 8.10 -23.65 -4.23
N LEU A 152 8.23 -22.64 -5.08
CA LEU A 152 7.43 -22.48 -6.30
C LEU A 152 7.66 -23.65 -7.27
N GLN A 153 8.91 -24.06 -7.46
CA GLN A 153 9.25 -25.22 -8.28
C GLN A 153 8.61 -26.51 -7.75
N LEU A 154 8.71 -26.76 -6.44
CA LEU A 154 8.09 -27.92 -5.81
C LEU A 154 6.57 -27.91 -5.95
N ALA A 155 5.92 -26.76 -5.76
CA ALA A 155 4.48 -26.61 -5.96
C ALA A 155 4.06 -26.95 -7.39
N ARG A 156 4.86 -26.54 -8.40
CA ARG A 156 4.62 -26.89 -9.81
C ARG A 156 4.75 -28.38 -10.08
N GLU A 157 5.80 -29.03 -9.59
CA GLU A 157 6.02 -30.47 -9.73
C GLU A 157 4.89 -31.29 -9.10
N GLN A 158 4.31 -30.80 -8.01
CA GLN A 158 3.17 -31.41 -7.34
C GLN A 158 1.81 -30.97 -7.91
N ASN A 159 1.79 -30.17 -8.98
CA ASN A 159 0.58 -29.60 -9.59
C ASN A 159 -0.30 -28.81 -8.59
N ARG A 160 0.32 -28.19 -7.60
CA ARG A 160 -0.30 -27.35 -6.56
C ARG A 160 -0.40 -25.89 -7.05
N ILE A 161 -1.35 -25.65 -7.94
CA ILE A 161 -1.50 -24.37 -8.65
C ILE A 161 -1.83 -23.21 -7.70
N GLN A 162 -2.67 -23.45 -6.69
CA GLN A 162 -3.09 -22.41 -5.75
C GLN A 162 -1.93 -21.97 -4.85
N GLU A 163 -1.13 -22.92 -4.38
CA GLU A 163 0.07 -22.65 -3.59
C GLU A 163 1.14 -21.94 -4.44
N ALA A 164 1.33 -22.35 -5.69
CA ALA A 164 2.22 -21.64 -6.62
C ALA A 164 1.78 -20.19 -6.85
N GLU A 165 0.48 -19.95 -7.03
CA GLU A 165 -0.06 -18.59 -7.16
C GLU A 165 0.18 -17.77 -5.89
N GLN A 166 -0.07 -18.33 -4.70
CA GLN A 166 0.14 -17.64 -3.44
C GLN A 166 1.62 -17.28 -3.23
N LEU A 167 2.54 -18.21 -3.49
CA LEU A 167 3.98 -17.95 -3.41
C LEU A 167 4.41 -16.79 -4.32
N LEU A 168 3.87 -16.72 -5.54
CA LEU A 168 4.13 -15.60 -6.45
C LEU A 168 3.62 -14.26 -5.89
N ARG A 169 2.44 -14.25 -5.27
CA ARG A 169 1.87 -13.06 -4.61
C ARG A 169 2.72 -12.62 -3.41
N ASP A 170 3.19 -13.57 -2.62
CA ASP A 170 4.06 -13.30 -1.47
C ASP A 170 5.41 -12.72 -1.94
N MET A 171 6.00 -13.28 -3.01
CA MET A 171 7.21 -12.74 -3.63
C MET A 171 7.01 -11.30 -4.14
N ILE A 172 5.87 -11.02 -4.79
CA ILE A 172 5.51 -9.67 -5.26
C ILE A 172 5.37 -8.70 -4.08
N THR A 173 4.76 -9.15 -2.98
CA THR A 173 4.58 -8.32 -1.78
C THR A 173 5.93 -8.01 -1.12
N MET A 174 6.85 -8.97 -1.12
CA MET A 174 8.20 -8.81 -0.58
C MET A 174 9.06 -7.87 -1.44
N ASP A 175 8.95 -7.94 -2.77
CA ASP A 175 9.67 -7.09 -3.70
C ASP A 175 8.80 -6.63 -4.88
N PRO A 176 8.01 -5.56 -4.71
CA PRO A 176 7.10 -5.06 -5.74
C PRO A 176 7.77 -4.57 -7.03
N PHE A 177 9.08 -4.35 -7.00
CA PHE A 177 9.88 -3.90 -8.16
C PHE A 177 10.46 -5.08 -8.96
N ASP A 178 10.45 -6.30 -8.39
CA ASP A 178 10.94 -7.47 -9.09
C ASP A 178 9.94 -7.98 -10.14
N SER A 179 10.41 -8.12 -11.37
CA SER A 179 9.57 -8.53 -12.49
C SER A 179 9.22 -10.03 -12.48
N PHE A 180 10.00 -10.86 -11.78
CA PHE A 180 9.84 -12.32 -11.82
C PHE A 180 8.42 -12.75 -11.42
N GLY A 181 7.96 -12.29 -10.26
CA GLY A 181 6.65 -12.67 -9.73
C GLY A 181 5.51 -12.33 -10.68
N TYR A 182 5.53 -11.12 -11.25
CA TYR A 182 4.49 -10.67 -12.18
C TYR A 182 4.48 -11.44 -13.50
N ARG A 183 5.64 -11.75 -14.09
CA ARG A 183 5.70 -12.52 -15.34
C ARG A 183 5.16 -13.94 -15.15
N GLU A 184 5.61 -14.61 -14.08
CA GLU A 184 5.16 -15.97 -13.77
C GLU A 184 3.67 -16.01 -13.43
N LEU A 185 3.17 -15.03 -12.69
CA LEU A 185 1.74 -14.90 -12.40
C LEU A 185 0.94 -14.61 -13.68
N GLY A 186 1.49 -13.81 -14.59
CA GLY A 186 0.91 -13.54 -15.90
C GLY A 186 0.76 -14.80 -16.74
N HIS A 187 1.81 -15.64 -16.82
CA HIS A 187 1.72 -16.95 -17.47
C HIS A 187 0.63 -17.84 -16.86
N LEU A 188 0.53 -17.85 -15.53
CA LEU A 188 -0.49 -18.61 -14.82
C LEU A 188 -1.91 -18.15 -15.20
N PHE A 189 -2.17 -16.84 -15.23
CA PHE A 189 -3.46 -16.29 -15.65
C PHE A 189 -3.78 -16.63 -17.11
N ASN A 190 -2.82 -16.48 -18.02
CA ASN A 190 -3.01 -16.80 -19.44
C ASN A 190 -3.41 -18.26 -19.66
N ASN A 191 -2.73 -19.17 -18.95
CA ASN A 191 -3.00 -20.60 -19.03
C ASN A 191 -4.42 -20.95 -18.54
N ARG A 192 -5.01 -20.13 -17.66
CA ARG A 192 -6.41 -20.24 -17.22
C ARG A 192 -7.40 -19.45 -18.10
N GLY A 193 -6.93 -18.75 -19.13
CA GLY A 193 -7.75 -17.91 -20.00
C GLY A 193 -8.17 -16.57 -19.37
N GLU A 194 -7.52 -16.16 -18.28
CA GLU A 194 -7.85 -14.93 -17.55
C GLU A 194 -7.21 -13.68 -18.18
N ASN A 195 -7.59 -13.38 -19.42
CA ASN A 195 -6.96 -12.34 -20.25
C ASN A 195 -7.55 -10.93 -20.07
N THR A 196 -7.98 -10.61 -18.85
CA THR A 196 -8.47 -9.28 -18.48
C THR A 196 -7.36 -8.45 -17.83
N PRO A 197 -7.28 -7.13 -18.10
CA PRO A 197 -6.32 -6.25 -17.45
C PRO A 197 -6.44 -6.30 -15.93
N LYS A 198 -5.32 -6.50 -15.23
CA LYS A 198 -5.26 -6.53 -13.77
C LYS A 198 -4.19 -5.57 -13.29
N VAL A 199 -4.48 -4.78 -12.24
CA VAL A 199 -3.58 -3.71 -11.78
C VAL A 199 -3.07 -4.02 -10.38
N TRP A 200 -1.78 -3.83 -10.16
CA TRP A 200 -1.14 -3.88 -8.84
C TRP A 200 -0.64 -2.50 -8.46
N CYS A 201 -0.77 -2.16 -7.18
CA CYS A 201 -0.23 -0.94 -6.60
C CYS A 201 0.66 -1.30 -5.40
N GLY A 202 1.96 -1.01 -5.48
CA GLY A 202 2.92 -1.31 -4.41
C GLY A 202 2.90 -2.79 -3.99
N GLY A 203 2.79 -3.71 -4.95
CA GLY A 203 2.75 -5.17 -4.69
C GLY A 203 1.37 -5.74 -4.38
N ASN A 204 0.34 -4.89 -4.18
CA ASN A 204 -1.00 -5.36 -3.86
C ASN A 204 -1.90 -5.34 -5.11
N GLN A 205 -2.61 -6.43 -5.39
CA GLN A 205 -3.56 -6.47 -6.50
C GLN A 205 -4.78 -5.61 -6.19
N LEU A 206 -5.09 -4.65 -7.06
CA LEU A 206 -6.32 -3.88 -6.99
C LEU A 206 -7.49 -4.69 -7.53
N LYS A 207 -8.61 -4.66 -6.81
CA LYS A 207 -9.89 -5.28 -7.19
C LYS A 207 -10.96 -4.19 -7.33
N PRO A 208 -10.88 -3.33 -8.38
CA PRO A 208 -11.91 -2.35 -8.63
C PRO A 208 -13.25 -3.05 -8.93
N ASP A 209 -14.34 -2.36 -8.63
CA ASP A 209 -15.71 -2.81 -8.91
C ASP A 209 -16.01 -2.93 -10.42
N ILE A 210 -15.26 -2.20 -11.25
CA ILE A 210 -15.26 -2.32 -12.70
C ILE A 210 -13.82 -2.60 -13.16
N PRO A 211 -13.61 -3.62 -14.02
CA PRO A 211 -12.27 -3.95 -14.49
C PRO A 211 -11.64 -2.78 -15.25
N PRO A 212 -10.31 -2.60 -15.16
CA PRO A 212 -9.59 -1.71 -16.06
C PRO A 212 -9.78 -2.15 -17.52
N VAL A 213 -9.72 -1.20 -18.44
CA VAL A 213 -9.87 -1.45 -19.88
C VAL A 213 -8.70 -0.86 -20.64
N ILE A 214 -8.27 -1.55 -21.70
CA ILE A 214 -7.25 -1.03 -22.61
C ILE A 214 -7.96 -0.46 -23.84
N LYS A 215 -7.85 0.85 -24.06
CA LYS A 215 -8.41 1.56 -25.21
C LYS A 215 -7.30 2.31 -25.94
N GLN A 216 -7.18 2.04 -27.25
CA GLN A 216 -6.15 2.66 -28.12
C GLN A 216 -4.74 2.61 -27.49
N GLY A 217 -4.38 1.48 -26.87
CA GLY A 217 -3.07 1.29 -26.25
C GLY A 217 -2.88 2.02 -24.91
N ARG A 218 -3.94 2.53 -24.27
CA ARG A 218 -3.88 3.15 -22.93
C ARG A 218 -4.83 2.43 -21.98
N THR A 219 -4.35 2.17 -20.77
CA THR A 219 -5.15 1.58 -19.69
C THR A 219 -5.97 2.67 -19.02
N LEU A 220 -7.29 2.51 -19.03
CA LEU A 220 -8.22 3.29 -18.23
C LEU A 220 -8.66 2.48 -17.02
N ILE A 221 -8.70 3.10 -15.85
CA ILE A 221 -9.07 2.48 -14.59
C ILE A 221 -10.09 3.37 -13.84
N PRO A 222 -11.03 2.82 -13.04
CA PRO A 222 -11.85 3.64 -12.17
C PRO A 222 -10.96 4.52 -11.28
N VAL A 223 -11.19 5.84 -11.30
CA VAL A 223 -10.26 6.81 -10.71
C VAL A 223 -9.87 6.48 -9.28
N ARG A 224 -10.85 6.13 -8.43
CA ARG A 224 -10.64 5.82 -7.01
C ARG A 224 -9.72 4.61 -6.77
N ALA A 225 -9.77 3.61 -7.64
CA ALA A 225 -9.08 2.34 -7.42
C ALA A 225 -7.57 2.50 -7.26
N VAL A 226 -6.94 3.29 -8.15
CA VAL A 226 -5.49 3.55 -8.08
C VAL A 226 -5.17 4.74 -7.18
N THR A 227 -6.00 5.79 -7.16
CA THR A 227 -5.68 7.00 -6.40
C THR A 227 -5.72 6.74 -4.89
N GLU A 228 -6.73 6.01 -4.41
CA GLU A 228 -6.85 5.69 -2.98
C GLU A 228 -5.72 4.74 -2.55
N ALA A 229 -5.36 3.77 -3.40
CA ALA A 229 -4.21 2.89 -3.15
C ALA A 229 -2.87 3.65 -3.09
N LEU A 230 -2.76 4.78 -3.80
CA LEU A 230 -1.63 5.70 -3.72
C LEU A 230 -1.75 6.70 -2.55
N GLY A 231 -2.80 6.64 -1.74
CA GLY A 231 -3.03 7.55 -0.61
C GLY A 231 -3.53 8.94 -1.01
N ALA A 232 -4.11 9.08 -2.21
CA ALA A 232 -4.71 10.32 -2.69
C ALA A 232 -6.23 10.35 -2.45
N THR A 233 -6.77 11.56 -2.37
CA THR A 233 -8.21 11.81 -2.25
C THR A 233 -8.81 12.15 -3.61
N VAL A 234 -10.11 11.85 -3.80
CA VAL A 234 -10.83 12.10 -5.05
C VAL A 234 -12.14 12.83 -4.78
N GLN A 235 -12.32 13.97 -5.44
CA GLN A 235 -13.55 14.74 -5.46
C GLN A 235 -14.15 14.79 -6.87
N TRP A 236 -15.47 14.60 -6.97
CA TRP A 236 -16.20 14.67 -8.24
C TRP A 236 -17.12 15.89 -8.24
N TYR A 237 -16.99 16.72 -9.28
CA TYR A 237 -17.82 17.89 -9.54
C TYR A 237 -18.77 17.59 -10.71
N PRO A 238 -20.02 17.15 -10.44
CA PRO A 238 -20.93 16.66 -11.47
C PRO A 238 -21.33 17.74 -12.48
N ALA A 239 -21.50 18.99 -12.04
CA ALA A 239 -21.90 20.10 -12.91
C ALA A 239 -20.86 20.40 -13.99
N GLU A 240 -19.57 20.26 -13.65
CA GLU A 240 -18.44 20.50 -14.56
C GLU A 240 -17.96 19.23 -15.28
N GLN A 241 -18.49 18.07 -14.86
CA GLN A 241 -17.99 16.75 -15.20
C GLN A 241 -16.47 16.60 -14.92
N THR A 242 -16.03 17.14 -13.78
CA THR A 242 -14.62 17.25 -13.42
C THR A 242 -14.29 16.39 -12.21
N VAL A 243 -13.23 15.59 -12.30
CA VAL A 243 -12.58 14.93 -11.17
C VAL A 243 -11.40 15.78 -10.71
N LEU A 244 -11.29 15.95 -9.41
CA LEU A 244 -10.14 16.53 -8.72
C LEU A 244 -9.50 15.44 -7.86
N ILE A 245 -8.19 15.26 -8.00
CA ILE A 245 -7.40 14.29 -7.26
C ILE A 245 -6.30 15.05 -6.51
N SER A 246 -6.16 14.80 -5.22
CA SER A 246 -5.22 15.55 -4.37
C SER A 246 -4.43 14.63 -3.44
N LYS A 247 -3.11 14.82 -3.37
CA LYS A 247 -2.20 14.16 -2.43
C LYS A 247 -1.05 15.10 -2.08
N GLY A 248 -0.96 15.51 -0.81
CA GLY A 248 0.02 16.52 -0.39
C GLY A 248 -0.14 17.80 -1.21
N GLU A 249 0.94 18.23 -1.86
CA GLU A 249 0.95 19.42 -2.73
C GLU A 249 0.57 19.12 -4.19
N THR A 250 0.34 17.86 -4.54
CA THR A 250 -0.01 17.47 -5.92
C THR A 250 -1.52 17.49 -6.13
N GLU A 251 -1.96 18.27 -7.12
CA GLU A 251 -3.34 18.37 -7.58
C GLU A 251 -3.45 17.96 -9.06
N ILE A 252 -4.42 17.09 -9.39
CA ILE A 252 -4.75 16.69 -10.75
C ILE A 252 -6.23 17.01 -11.01
N ARG A 253 -6.51 17.79 -12.05
CA ARG A 253 -7.86 18.10 -12.51
C ARG A 253 -8.12 17.49 -13.89
N LEU A 254 -9.19 16.71 -13.98
CA LEU A 254 -9.56 15.93 -15.15
C LEU A 254 -11.03 16.15 -15.49
N GLN A 255 -11.30 16.68 -16.67
CA GLN A 255 -12.66 16.80 -17.17
C GLN A 255 -12.98 15.64 -18.12
N VAL A 256 -14.17 15.04 -17.97
CA VAL A 256 -14.64 13.96 -18.84
C VAL A 256 -14.67 14.43 -20.30
N ARG A 257 -14.21 13.57 -21.21
CA ARG A 257 -14.07 13.80 -22.67
C ARG A 257 -13.12 14.95 -23.05
N ASN A 258 -12.41 15.54 -22.10
CA ASN A 258 -11.39 16.54 -22.37
C ASN A 258 -10.01 15.87 -22.45
N ARG A 259 -9.25 16.18 -23.51
CA ARG A 259 -7.87 15.69 -23.70
C ARG A 259 -6.85 16.49 -22.91
N ILE A 260 -7.25 17.53 -22.20
CA ILE A 260 -6.35 18.37 -21.42
C ILE A 260 -6.64 18.13 -19.95
N ALA A 261 -5.63 17.63 -19.24
CA ALA A 261 -5.58 17.60 -17.78
C ALA A 261 -4.83 18.83 -17.25
N LEU A 262 -5.09 19.20 -15.99
CA LEU A 262 -4.23 20.11 -15.26
C LEU A 262 -3.52 19.35 -14.15
N VAL A 263 -2.19 19.38 -14.11
CA VAL A 263 -1.37 18.83 -13.01
C VAL A 263 -0.65 20.01 -12.38
N ASN A 264 -0.97 20.32 -11.12
CA ASN A 264 -0.46 21.50 -10.41
C ASN A 264 -0.64 22.81 -11.22
N GLY A 265 -1.77 22.93 -11.91
CA GLY A 265 -2.08 24.07 -12.79
C GLY A 265 -1.44 24.03 -14.18
N HIS A 266 -0.52 23.10 -14.46
CA HIS A 266 0.10 22.94 -15.77
C HIS A 266 -0.73 22.03 -16.69
N ARG A 267 -0.86 22.42 -17.97
CA ARG A 267 -1.63 21.66 -18.97
C ARG A 267 -0.84 20.42 -19.42
N VAL A 268 -1.49 19.25 -19.36
CA VAL A 268 -0.97 17.98 -19.84
C VAL A 268 -1.94 17.42 -20.87
N GLU A 269 -1.45 17.09 -22.07
CA GLU A 269 -2.26 16.50 -23.13
C GLU A 269 -2.38 14.97 -22.95
N LEU A 270 -3.59 14.45 -23.14
CA LEU A 270 -3.95 13.06 -22.95
C LEU A 270 -4.24 12.40 -24.28
N GLU A 271 -3.55 11.29 -24.53
CA GLU A 271 -3.84 10.44 -25.68
C GLU A 271 -5.20 9.75 -25.58
N GLN A 272 -5.66 9.43 -24.37
CA GLN A 272 -7.03 9.01 -24.10
C GLN A 272 -7.65 9.95 -23.05
N PRO A 273 -8.77 10.62 -23.34
CA PRO A 273 -9.44 11.44 -22.35
C PRO A 273 -10.14 10.58 -21.28
N PRO A 274 -10.41 11.13 -20.08
CA PRO A 274 -11.29 10.48 -19.11
C PRO A 274 -12.67 10.24 -19.71
N GLU A 275 -13.31 9.16 -19.32
CA GLU A 275 -14.65 8.81 -19.78
C GLU A 275 -15.51 8.30 -18.64
N ILE A 276 -16.82 8.29 -18.85
CA ILE A 276 -17.75 7.61 -17.95
C ILE A 276 -18.11 6.26 -18.59
N SER A 277 -17.83 5.17 -17.88
CA SER A 277 -18.21 3.81 -18.26
C SER A 277 -18.93 3.16 -17.08
N THR A 278 -20.13 2.64 -17.31
CA THR A 278 -20.96 1.96 -16.28
C THR A 278 -21.00 2.72 -14.95
N ALA A 279 -21.30 4.02 -15.02
CA ALA A 279 -21.38 4.93 -13.86
C ALA A 279 -20.08 5.09 -13.05
N ARG A 280 -18.91 4.83 -13.64
CA ARG A 280 -17.60 5.17 -13.07
C ARG A 280 -16.83 6.09 -14.01
N VAL A 281 -16.09 7.03 -13.43
CA VAL A 281 -15.12 7.83 -14.19
C VAL A 281 -13.86 6.99 -14.34
N MET A 282 -13.57 6.64 -15.59
CA MET A 282 -12.38 5.93 -16.02
C MET A 282 -11.33 6.97 -16.41
N VAL A 283 -10.12 6.87 -15.84
CA VAL A 283 -9.03 7.81 -16.08
C VAL A 283 -7.79 7.09 -16.62
N PRO A 284 -6.94 7.75 -17.43
CA PRO A 284 -5.68 7.19 -17.88
C PRO A 284 -4.76 6.88 -16.69
N LEU A 285 -4.44 5.61 -16.48
CA LEU A 285 -3.63 5.16 -15.36
C LEU A 285 -2.25 5.85 -15.34
N ARG A 286 -1.61 5.98 -16.51
CA ARG A 286 -0.27 6.55 -16.66
C ARG A 286 -0.20 7.98 -16.13
N LEU A 287 -1.21 8.82 -16.43
CA LEU A 287 -1.25 10.19 -15.94
C LEU A 287 -1.22 10.23 -14.41
N ILE A 288 -2.03 9.39 -13.76
CA ILE A 288 -2.12 9.34 -12.30
C ILE A 288 -0.78 8.87 -11.71
N ALA A 289 -0.17 7.85 -12.29
CA ALA A 289 1.12 7.34 -11.83
C ALA A 289 2.23 8.39 -12.00
N GLU A 290 2.37 9.00 -13.18
CA GLU A 290 3.38 10.03 -13.45
C GLU A 290 3.23 11.26 -12.54
N ALA A 291 2.01 11.75 -12.34
CA ALA A 291 1.75 12.88 -11.46
C ALA A 291 2.16 12.60 -10.00
N PHE A 292 2.11 11.34 -9.56
CA PHE A 292 2.57 10.93 -8.24
C PHE A 292 3.97 10.31 -8.22
N ASN A 293 4.76 10.49 -9.29
CA ASN A 293 6.11 9.95 -9.45
C ASN A 293 6.21 8.41 -9.29
N ALA A 294 5.12 7.69 -9.55
CA ALA A 294 5.09 6.24 -9.48
C ALA A 294 5.58 5.60 -10.79
N GLN A 295 6.33 4.52 -10.69
CA GLN A 295 6.80 3.71 -11.81
C GLN A 295 5.67 2.81 -12.32
N VAL A 296 5.46 2.79 -13.65
CA VAL A 296 4.48 1.91 -14.29
C VAL A 296 5.15 0.77 -15.04
N GLY A 297 4.75 -0.47 -14.76
CA GLY A 297 5.15 -1.66 -15.50
C GLY A 297 3.97 -2.30 -16.24
N TYR A 298 4.26 -3.03 -17.31
CA TYR A 298 3.29 -3.81 -18.06
C TYR A 298 3.87 -5.19 -18.40
N TYR A 299 3.16 -6.25 -18.03
CA TYR A 299 3.51 -7.64 -18.29
C TYR A 299 2.44 -8.27 -19.18
N PRO A 300 2.73 -8.46 -20.48
CA PRO A 300 1.74 -8.86 -21.47
C PRO A 300 1.21 -10.28 -21.27
N GLU A 301 1.97 -11.15 -20.58
CA GLU A 301 1.64 -12.56 -20.37
C GLU A 301 0.24 -12.71 -19.77
N GLY A 302 -0.13 -11.87 -18.80
CA GLY A 302 -1.47 -11.87 -18.18
C GLY A 302 -2.14 -10.50 -18.11
N GLN A 303 -1.71 -9.56 -18.96
CA GLN A 303 -2.14 -8.15 -18.95
C GLN A 303 -2.05 -7.50 -17.56
N ILE A 304 -0.93 -7.75 -16.88
CA ILE A 304 -0.68 -7.22 -15.56
C ILE A 304 -0.06 -5.83 -15.70
N ILE A 305 -0.64 -4.85 -15.02
CA ILE A 305 -0.13 -3.49 -14.94
C ILE A 305 0.32 -3.22 -13.51
N THR A 306 1.51 -2.69 -13.31
CA THR A 306 2.02 -2.35 -11.97
C THR A 306 2.16 -0.85 -11.83
N VAL A 307 1.92 -0.36 -10.62
CA VAL A 307 2.12 1.03 -10.20
C VAL A 307 2.89 1.00 -8.89
N ASN A 308 4.15 1.41 -8.90
CA ASN A 308 5.02 1.37 -7.73
C ASN A 308 5.40 2.80 -7.33
N PRO A 309 4.89 3.31 -6.19
CA PRO A 309 5.21 4.64 -5.69
C PRO A 309 6.64 4.75 -5.12
#